data_AF-A0A656HN69-F1
#
_entry.id   AF-A0A656HN69-F1
#
_cell.length_a   1.000
_cell.length_b   1.000
_cell.length_c   1.000
_cell.angle_alpha   90.00
_cell.angle_beta   90.00
_cell.angle_gamma   90.00
#
_symmetry.space_group_name_H-M   'P 1'
#
loop_
_entity.id
_entity.type
_entity.pdbx_description
1 polymer ?
#
loop_
_entity_poly.entity_id
_entity_poly.type
_entity_poly.pdbx_seq_one_letter_code
_entity_poly.pdbx_strand_id
1 'polypeptide(L)'
;MNDPEKRSQQADRLIRDYAFGSSLTGFIPVPLVDTLSLIGVQRYMLFRLSRLYKVPFKKNIAKIALTTMTSGLTASAARPMVGSMLKLIPGVGSVLGGASMAVLGSAATYAVGKVFQQHFENGGTLEDFDPQQARQQFETELEKGKEIAKKEKAQRN
;
A
#
# COMPACT_ATOMS: atom_id res chain seq x y z
N MET A 1 21.39 -13.57 7.37
CA MET A 1 20.91 -13.83 6.00
C MET A 1 21.81 -13.02 5.06
N ASN A 2 22.65 -13.67 4.26
CA ASN A 2 23.68 -13.01 3.43
C ASN A 2 23.43 -13.21 1.91
N ASP A 3 22.28 -13.75 1.53
CA ASP A 3 21.89 -13.96 0.12
C ASP A 3 20.88 -12.87 -0.30
N PRO A 4 21.26 -11.94 -1.20
CA PRO A 4 20.40 -10.86 -1.66
C PRO A 4 19.10 -11.35 -2.32
N GLU A 5 19.17 -12.42 -3.11
CA GLU A 5 18.00 -12.93 -3.85
C GLU A 5 16.98 -13.54 -2.89
N LYS A 6 17.42 -14.38 -1.95
CA LYS A 6 16.52 -14.95 -0.93
C LYS A 6 15.89 -13.87 -0.07
N ARG A 7 16.63 -12.81 0.27
CA ARG A 7 16.09 -11.68 1.04
C ARG A 7 15.03 -10.92 0.22
N SER A 8 15.28 -10.68 -1.06
CA SER A 8 14.34 -10.02 -1.98
C SER A 8 13.04 -10.81 -2.12
N GLN A 9 13.13 -12.13 -2.31
CA GLN A 9 11.96 -13.02 -2.37
C GLN A 9 11.15 -13.02 -1.06
N GLN A 10 11.83 -12.98 0.09
CA GLN A 10 11.16 -12.86 1.39
C GLN A 10 10.46 -11.52 1.56
N ALA A 11 11.06 -10.43 1.09
CA ALA A 11 10.45 -9.12 1.08
C ALA A 11 9.20 -9.10 0.19
N ASP A 12 9.30 -9.63 -1.03
CA ASP A 12 8.16 -9.75 -1.95
C ASP A 12 7.00 -10.54 -1.35
N ARG A 13 7.28 -11.67 -0.71
CA ARG A 13 6.25 -12.48 -0.04
C ARG A 13 5.57 -11.70 1.08
N LEU A 14 6.38 -11.05 1.92
CA LEU A 14 5.87 -10.23 3.01
C LEU A 14 4.97 -9.10 2.49
N ILE A 15 5.41 -8.37 1.46
CA ILE A 15 4.64 -7.28 0.86
C ILE A 15 3.30 -7.78 0.31
N ARG A 16 3.29 -8.92 -0.38
CA ARG A 16 2.06 -9.53 -0.90
C ARG A 16 1.10 -9.93 0.21
N ASP A 17 1.59 -10.53 1.30
CA ASP A 17 0.76 -10.94 2.43
C ASP A 17 0.05 -9.73 3.07
N TYR A 18 0.76 -8.60 3.26
CA TYR A 18 0.16 -7.37 3.80
C TYR A 18 -0.74 -6.66 2.78
N ALA A 19 -0.39 -6.66 1.49
CA ALA A 19 -1.24 -6.11 0.43
C ALA A 19 -2.57 -6.87 0.36
N PHE A 20 -2.52 -8.20 0.38
CA PHE A 20 -3.72 -9.05 0.42
C PHE A 20 -4.53 -8.83 1.70
N GLY A 21 -3.87 -8.77 2.87
CA GLY A 21 -4.51 -8.44 4.14
C GLY A 21 -5.21 -7.07 4.13
N SER A 22 -4.67 -6.09 3.42
CA SER A 22 -5.28 -4.75 3.27
C SER A 22 -6.50 -4.71 2.35
N SER A 23 -6.75 -5.74 1.54
CA SER A 23 -8.04 -5.90 0.85
C SER A 23 -9.18 -6.28 1.80
N LEU A 24 -8.88 -6.96 2.92
CA LEU A 24 -9.88 -7.37 3.91
C LEU A 24 -10.31 -6.21 4.82
N THR A 25 -9.48 -5.19 5.00
CA THR A 25 -9.84 -4.00 5.78
C THR A 25 -10.88 -3.11 5.09
N GLY A 26 -11.13 -3.29 3.78
CA GLY A 26 -12.16 -2.55 3.05
C GLY A 26 -13.62 -2.96 3.35
N PHE A 27 -13.85 -3.89 4.30
CA PHE A 27 -15.17 -4.43 4.63
C PHE A 27 -15.77 -3.90 5.94
N ILE A 28 -15.07 -3.03 6.67
CA ILE A 28 -15.55 -2.44 7.94
C ILE A 28 -15.95 -0.98 7.67
N PRO A 29 -17.25 -0.62 7.60
CA PRO A 29 -17.68 0.73 7.27
C PRO A 29 -17.56 1.66 8.48
N VAL A 30 -16.34 1.95 8.94
CA VAL A 30 -16.08 2.94 9.99
C VAL A 30 -14.95 3.90 9.53
N PRO A 31 -15.30 5.11 9.03
CA PRO A 31 -14.38 6.03 8.32
C PRO A 31 -13.08 6.41 9.05
N LEU A 32 -13.05 6.35 10.40
CA LEU A 32 -11.85 6.67 11.20
C LEU A 32 -11.01 5.44 11.59
N VAL A 33 -11.62 4.25 11.66
CA VAL A 33 -10.91 3.01 12.03
C VAL A 33 -10.15 2.45 10.83
N ASP A 34 -10.68 2.62 9.62
CA ASP A 34 -10.05 2.14 8.38
C ASP A 34 -8.72 2.83 8.06
N THR A 35 -8.61 4.14 8.28
CA THR A 35 -7.38 4.90 7.96
C THR A 35 -6.27 4.67 8.97
N LEU A 36 -6.62 4.57 10.26
CA LEU A 36 -5.66 4.20 11.33
C LEU A 36 -5.22 2.74 11.22
N SER A 37 -6.11 1.85 10.79
CA SER A 37 -5.78 0.45 10.51
C SER A 37 -4.89 0.33 9.28
N LEU A 38 -5.18 1.04 8.18
CA LEU A 38 -4.35 0.98 6.96
C LEU A 38 -2.94 1.52 7.19
N ILE A 39 -2.80 2.67 7.87
CA ILE A 39 -1.47 3.19 8.26
C ILE A 39 -0.79 2.25 9.26
N GLY A 40 -1.54 1.61 10.15
CA GLY A 40 -1.03 0.58 11.06
C GLY A 40 -0.45 -0.63 10.34
N VAL A 41 -1.18 -1.17 9.36
CA VAL A 41 -0.80 -2.29 8.49
C VAL A 41 0.46 -1.93 7.69
N GLN A 42 0.46 -0.80 6.99
CA GLN A 42 1.62 -0.33 6.22
C GLN A 42 2.84 -0.07 7.12
N ARG A 43 2.64 0.49 8.32
CA ARG A 43 3.73 0.70 9.29
C ARG A 43 4.30 -0.61 9.81
N TYR A 44 3.46 -1.59 10.13
CA TYR A 44 3.93 -2.88 10.63
C TYR A 44 4.64 -3.68 9.52
N MET A 45 4.14 -3.63 8.28
CA MET A 45 4.84 -4.13 7.10
C MET A 45 6.23 -3.48 6.97
N LEU A 46 6.30 -2.15 7.05
CA LEU A 46 7.56 -1.42 6.96
C LEU A 46 8.52 -1.79 8.09
N PHE A 47 8.02 -1.96 9.33
CA PHE A 47 8.83 -2.45 10.45
C PHE A 47 9.43 -3.84 10.16
N ARG A 48 8.64 -4.75 9.59
CA ARG A 48 9.10 -6.10 9.22
C ARG A 48 10.12 -6.05 8.08
N LEU A 49 9.93 -5.20 7.08
CA LEU A 49 10.91 -4.94 6.03
C LEU A 49 12.22 -4.39 6.62
N SER A 50 12.16 -3.37 7.47
CA SER A 50 13.35 -2.82 8.12
C SER A 50 14.12 -3.89 8.90
N ARG A 51 13.43 -4.79 9.62
CA ARG A 51 14.08 -5.93 10.28
C ARG A 51 14.74 -6.90 9.30
N LEU A 52 14.09 -7.20 8.18
CA LEU A 52 14.61 -8.09 7.14
C LEU A 52 15.89 -7.53 6.49
N TYR A 53 15.92 -6.20 6.25
CA TYR A 53 17.07 -5.49 5.69
C TYR A 53 18.08 -5.02 6.74
N LYS A 54 17.83 -5.26 8.03
CA LYS A 54 18.65 -4.78 9.17
C LYS A 54 18.79 -3.26 9.23
N VAL A 55 17.76 -2.54 8.79
CA VAL A 55 17.66 -1.07 8.86
C VAL A 55 17.04 -0.66 10.21
N PRO A 56 17.58 0.35 10.92
CA PRO A 56 16.97 0.87 12.14
C PRO A 56 15.56 1.41 11.89
N PHE A 57 14.58 0.92 12.65
CA PHE A 57 13.20 1.38 12.51
C PHE A 57 12.89 2.54 13.48
N LYS A 58 12.52 3.69 12.95
CA LYS A 58 12.06 4.86 13.73
C LYS A 58 10.59 5.14 13.42
N LYS A 59 9.71 4.93 14.42
CA LYS A 59 8.24 5.02 14.27
C LYS A 59 7.76 6.36 13.68
N ASN A 60 8.36 7.47 14.11
CA ASN A 60 7.97 8.81 13.65
C ASN A 60 8.38 9.04 12.19
N ILE A 61 9.59 8.63 11.81
CA ILE A 61 10.10 8.75 10.43
C ILE A 61 9.29 7.87 9.50
N ALA A 62 9.04 6.62 9.88
CA ALA A 62 8.17 5.70 9.15
C ALA A 62 6.75 6.29 8.96
N LYS A 63 6.17 6.91 10.00
CA LYS A 63 4.87 7.57 9.89
C LYS A 63 4.90 8.70 8.86
N ILE A 64 5.90 9.59 8.94
CA ILE A 64 6.05 10.73 8.04
C ILE A 64 6.19 10.25 6.59
N ALA A 65 7.10 9.31 6.34
CA ALA A 65 7.35 8.78 5.00
C ALA A 65 6.08 8.16 4.39
N LEU A 66 5.37 7.32 5.16
CA LEU A 66 4.10 6.71 4.73
C LEU A 66 3.05 7.77 4.43
N THR A 67 2.85 8.75 5.33
CA THR A 67 1.85 9.80 5.12
C THR A 67 2.18 10.70 3.92
N THR A 68 3.46 10.98 3.67
CA THR A 68 3.88 11.83 2.54
C THR A 68 3.75 11.11 1.20
N MET A 69 4.04 9.81 1.13
CA MET A 69 3.84 9.02 -0.09
C MET A 69 2.35 8.85 -0.41
N THR A 70 1.53 8.59 0.61
CA THR A 70 0.10 8.30 0.42
C THR A 70 -0.77 9.56 0.37
N SER A 71 -0.29 10.74 0.76
CA SER A 71 -1.04 12.00 0.64
C SER A 71 -1.38 12.36 -0.80
N GLY A 72 -0.58 11.90 -1.78
CA GLY A 72 -0.88 12.07 -3.21
C GLY A 72 -2.05 11.19 -3.69
N LEU A 73 -2.32 10.08 -2.99
CA LEU A 73 -3.42 9.18 -3.32
C LEU A 73 -4.79 9.74 -2.94
N THR A 74 -4.90 10.53 -1.87
CA THR A 74 -6.19 11.08 -1.46
C THR A 74 -6.72 12.09 -2.48
N ALA A 75 -5.85 12.89 -3.09
CA ALA A 75 -6.23 13.84 -4.13
C ALA A 75 -6.62 13.15 -5.46
N SER A 76 -5.97 12.04 -5.82
CA SER A 76 -6.26 11.28 -7.04
C SER A 76 -7.43 10.30 -6.87
N ALA A 77 -7.61 9.71 -5.68
CA ALA A 77 -8.77 8.90 -5.32
C ALA A 77 -10.05 9.75 -5.16
N ALA A 78 -9.92 11.03 -4.81
CA ALA A 78 -11.04 11.97 -4.78
C ALA A 78 -11.59 12.31 -6.18
N ARG A 79 -10.78 12.25 -7.25
CA ARG A 79 -11.25 12.61 -8.62
C ARG A 79 -12.32 11.65 -9.17
N PRO A 80 -12.17 10.31 -9.11
CA PRO A 80 -13.27 9.40 -9.44
C PRO A 80 -14.42 9.47 -8.43
N MET A 81 -14.18 9.92 -7.19
CA MET A 81 -15.22 10.10 -6.17
C MET A 81 -16.21 11.19 -6.59
N VAL A 82 -15.74 12.34 -7.11
CA VAL A 82 -16.62 13.41 -7.62
C VAL A 82 -17.43 12.96 -8.84
N GLY A 83 -16.85 12.15 -9.74
CA GLY A 83 -17.57 11.59 -10.90
C GLY A 83 -18.52 10.42 -10.57
N SER A 84 -18.28 9.68 -9.49
CA SER A 84 -19.04 8.47 -9.12
C SER A 84 -20.10 8.71 -8.03
N MET A 85 -20.13 9.88 -7.41
CA MET A 85 -21.26 10.31 -6.55
C MET A 85 -22.58 10.44 -7.35
N LEU A 86 -22.53 10.50 -8.69
CA LEU A 86 -23.72 10.44 -9.55
C LEU A 86 -24.34 9.03 -9.65
N LYS A 87 -23.76 8.00 -9.04
CA LYS A 87 -24.32 6.63 -8.96
C LYS A 87 -24.65 6.20 -7.54
N LEU A 88 -25.12 7.16 -6.72
CA LEU A 88 -25.75 6.97 -5.42
C LEU A 88 -27.13 6.27 -5.54
N ILE A 89 -27.18 5.10 -6.19
CA ILE A 89 -28.27 4.15 -5.99
C ILE A 89 -27.82 3.25 -4.83
N PRO A 90 -28.49 3.31 -3.65
CA PRO A 90 -28.20 2.41 -2.54
C PRO A 90 -28.30 0.96 -3.01
N GLY A 91 -27.27 0.14 -2.74
CA GLY A 91 -27.20 -1.26 -3.16
C GLY A 91 -26.17 -1.54 -4.27
N VAL A 92 -26.28 -0.91 -5.43
CA VAL A 92 -25.37 -1.19 -6.58
C VAL A 92 -24.10 -0.32 -6.53
N GLY A 93 -24.21 0.93 -6.11
CA GLY A 93 -23.06 1.86 -6.00
C GLY A 93 -22.07 1.48 -4.90
N SER A 94 -22.55 0.90 -3.80
CA SER A 94 -21.73 0.49 -2.65
C SER A 94 -20.83 -0.71 -2.95
N VAL A 95 -21.30 -1.67 -3.76
CA VAL A 95 -20.52 -2.88 -4.13
C VAL A 95 -19.40 -2.53 -5.11
N LEU A 96 -19.68 -1.65 -6.09
CA LEU A 96 -18.66 -1.13 -7.01
C LEU A 96 -17.66 -0.24 -6.28
N GLY A 97 -18.12 0.66 -5.39
CA GLY A 97 -17.27 1.53 -4.59
C GLY A 97 -16.36 0.77 -3.61
N GLY A 98 -16.89 -0.23 -2.90
CA GLY A 98 -16.12 -1.08 -1.98
C GLY A 98 -15.07 -1.94 -2.71
N ALA A 99 -15.43 -2.49 -3.88
CA ALA A 99 -14.47 -3.23 -4.72
C ALA A 99 -13.32 -2.35 -5.21
N SER A 100 -13.60 -1.10 -5.60
CA SER A 100 -12.57 -0.15 -5.99
C SER A 100 -11.65 0.23 -4.83
N MET A 101 -12.20 0.38 -3.62
CA MET A 101 -11.41 0.70 -2.43
C MET A 101 -10.53 -0.46 -1.96
N ALA A 102 -11.01 -1.71 -2.03
CA ALA A 102 -10.20 -2.89 -1.70
C ALA A 102 -9.03 -3.10 -2.68
N VAL A 103 -9.27 -2.87 -3.98
CA VAL A 103 -8.22 -2.91 -5.02
C VAL A 103 -7.21 -1.78 -4.79
N LEU A 104 -7.68 -0.57 -4.51
CA LEU A 104 -6.81 0.58 -4.29
C LEU A 104 -5.98 0.44 -3.01
N GLY A 105 -6.57 -0.06 -1.92
CA GLY A 105 -5.88 -0.30 -0.65
C GLY A 105 -4.77 -1.34 -0.77
N SER A 106 -5.06 -2.45 -1.46
CA SER A 106 -4.08 -3.49 -1.77
C SER A 106 -2.96 -2.98 -2.67
N ALA A 107 -3.31 -2.28 -3.75
CA ALA A 107 -2.34 -1.69 -4.66
C ALA A 107 -1.42 -0.67 -3.96
N ALA A 108 -1.99 0.20 -3.11
CA ALA A 108 -1.23 1.19 -2.37
C ALA A 108 -0.27 0.53 -1.37
N THR A 109 -0.73 -0.48 -0.63
CA THR A 109 0.11 -1.23 0.32
C THR A 109 1.24 -1.96 -0.41
N TYR A 110 0.94 -2.58 -1.56
CA TYR A 110 1.94 -3.20 -2.42
C TYR A 110 3.00 -2.18 -2.90
N ALA A 111 2.56 -1.04 -3.41
CA ALA A 111 3.44 0.00 -3.92
C ALA A 111 4.36 0.59 -2.85
N VAL A 112 3.82 0.88 -1.66
CA VAL A 112 4.63 1.29 -0.49
C VAL A 112 5.70 0.24 -0.21
N GLY A 113 5.32 -1.03 -0.13
CA GLY A 113 6.24 -2.12 0.15
C GLY A 113 7.39 -2.21 -0.84
N LYS A 114 7.08 -2.17 -2.15
CA LYS A 114 8.08 -2.28 -3.23
C LYS A 114 9.05 -1.10 -3.27
N VAL A 115 8.56 0.12 -3.04
CA VAL A 115 9.42 1.31 -2.96
C VAL A 115 10.43 1.18 -1.82
N PHE A 116 9.99 0.80 -0.62
CA PHE A 116 10.89 0.63 0.52
C PHE A 116 11.83 -0.57 0.36
N GLN A 117 11.35 -1.65 -0.25
CA GLN A 117 12.20 -2.79 -0.59
C GLN A 117 13.37 -2.36 -1.48
N GLN A 118 13.07 -1.67 -2.58
CA GLN A 118 14.10 -1.20 -3.51
C GLN A 118 15.05 -0.19 -2.84
N HIS A 119 14.50 0.72 -2.03
CA HIS A 119 15.30 1.68 -1.26
C HIS A 119 16.29 0.98 -0.32
N PHE A 120 15.84 -0.03 0.43
CA PHE A 120 16.71 -0.79 1.33
C PHE A 120 17.67 -1.73 0.60
N GLU A 121 17.30 -2.26 -0.56
CA GLU A 121 18.19 -3.05 -1.43
C GLU A 121 19.35 -2.20 -1.97
N ASN A 122 19.10 -0.91 -2.23
CA ASN A 122 20.11 0.06 -2.64
C ASN A 122 20.95 0.60 -1.47
N GLY A 123 20.75 0.09 -0.25
CA GLY A 123 21.49 0.50 0.95
C GLY A 123 20.92 1.71 1.67
N GLY A 124 19.75 2.20 1.26
CA GLY A 124 19.03 3.28 1.93
C GLY A 124 18.47 2.88 3.29
N THR A 125 18.10 3.87 4.08
CA THR A 125 17.50 3.75 5.41
C THR A 125 16.14 4.44 5.47
N LEU A 126 15.50 4.48 6.63
CA LEU A 126 14.29 5.31 6.77
C LEU A 126 14.61 6.80 6.81
N GLU A 127 15.82 7.18 7.22
CA GLU A 127 16.18 8.58 7.50
C GLU A 127 16.54 9.35 6.23
N ASP A 128 17.10 8.66 5.25
CA ASP A 128 17.47 9.19 3.93
C ASP A 128 16.37 8.98 2.87
N PHE A 129 15.21 8.44 3.26
CA PHE A 129 14.12 8.18 2.34
C PHE A 129 13.48 9.50 1.87
N ASP A 130 13.56 9.76 0.57
CA ASP A 130 12.90 10.90 -0.06
C ASP A 130 11.59 10.48 -0.75
N PRO A 131 10.42 10.80 -0.16
CA PRO A 131 9.12 10.45 -0.75
C PRO A 131 8.83 11.16 -2.08
N GLN A 132 9.46 12.30 -2.37
CA GLN A 132 9.27 12.99 -3.65
C GLN A 132 10.00 12.26 -4.77
N GLN A 133 11.23 11.83 -4.54
CA GLN A 133 12.00 11.04 -5.51
C GLN A 133 11.38 9.66 -5.74
N ALA A 134 10.80 9.07 -4.70
CA ALA A 134 10.13 7.78 -4.79
C ALA A 134 8.77 7.82 -5.52
N ARG A 135 8.27 9.00 -5.88
CA ARG A 135 6.90 9.17 -6.39
C ARG A 135 6.65 8.45 -7.72
N GLN A 136 7.57 8.54 -8.67
CA GLN A 136 7.42 7.88 -9.96
C GLN A 136 7.43 6.35 -9.83
N GLN A 137 8.31 5.83 -8.96
CA GLN A 137 8.35 4.41 -8.63
C GLN A 137 7.06 3.97 -7.93
N PHE A 138 6.57 4.77 -6.99
CA PHE A 138 5.32 4.53 -6.30
C PHE A 138 4.14 4.44 -7.28
N GLU A 139 4.00 5.38 -8.21
CA GLU A 139 2.94 5.37 -9.23
C GLU A 139 3.04 4.12 -10.14
N THR A 140 4.27 3.73 -10.51
CA THR A 140 4.51 2.52 -11.32
C THR A 140 4.10 1.25 -10.57
N GLU A 141 4.51 1.11 -9.32
CA GLU A 141 4.17 -0.06 -8.50
C GLU A 141 2.70 -0.06 -8.08
N LEU A 142 2.06 1.10 -7.98
CA LEU A 142 0.63 1.23 -7.74
C LEU A 142 -0.18 0.66 -8.92
N GLU A 143 0.18 0.99 -10.16
CA GLU A 143 -0.49 0.41 -11.34
C GLU A 143 -0.29 -1.10 -11.41
N LYS A 144 0.93 -1.60 -11.16
CA LYS A 144 1.20 -3.05 -11.05
C LYS A 144 0.35 -3.70 -9.94
N GLY A 145 0.28 -3.06 -8.77
CA GLY A 145 -0.52 -3.51 -7.64
C GLY A 145 -2.01 -3.59 -7.95
N LYS A 146 -2.55 -2.63 -8.72
CA LYS A 146 -3.95 -2.66 -9.18
C LYS A 146 -4.21 -3.87 -10.08
N GLU A 147 -3.30 -4.18 -11.00
CA GLU A 147 -3.44 -5.33 -11.89
C GLU A 147 -3.35 -6.66 -11.14
N ILE A 148 -2.45 -6.76 -10.15
CA ILE A 148 -2.37 -7.94 -9.27
C ILE A 148 -3.67 -8.11 -8.48
N ALA A 149 -4.16 -7.05 -7.83
CA ALA A 149 -5.38 -7.09 -7.03
C ALA A 149 -6.62 -7.41 -7.89
N LYS A 150 -6.71 -6.91 -9.14
CA LYS A 150 -7.77 -7.27 -10.09
C LYS A 150 -7.72 -8.77 -10.45
N LYS A 151 -6.54 -9.32 -10.73
CA LYS A 151 -6.36 -10.75 -11.07
C LYS A 151 -6.73 -11.67 -9.91
N GLU A 152 -6.30 -11.34 -8.69
CA GLU A 152 -6.64 -12.12 -7.50
C GLU A 152 -8.14 -12.07 -7.19
N LYS A 153 -8.81 -10.94 -7.46
CA LYS A 153 -10.27 -10.85 -7.37
C LYS A 153 -10.97 -11.71 -8.44
N ALA A 154 -10.49 -11.68 -9.68
CA ALA A 154 -11.09 -12.42 -10.79
C ALA A 154 -11.03 -13.95 -10.60
N GLN A 155 -9.99 -14.46 -9.93
CA GLN A 155 -9.88 -15.89 -9.55
C GLN A 155 -10.80 -16.29 -8.39
N ARG A 156 -11.46 -15.33 -7.74
CA ARG A 156 -12.33 -15.54 -6.57
C ARG A 156 -13.82 -15.56 -6.91
N ASN A 157 -14.17 -15.26 -8.17
CA ASN A 157 -15.53 -15.31 -8.73
C ASN A 157 -15.66 -16.49 -9.70
#